data_AF-A0A6A4BZK1-F1
#
_entry.id   AF-A0A6A4BZK1-F1
#
_cell.length_a   1.000
_cell.length_b   1.000
_cell.length_c   1.000
_cell.angle_alpha   90.00
_cell.angle_beta   90.00
_cell.angle_gamma   90.00
#
_symmetry.space_group_name_H-M   'P 1'
#
loop_
_entity.id
_entity.type
_entity.pdbx_description
1 polymer ?
#
loop_
_entity_poly.entity_id
_entity_poly.type
_entity_poly.pdbx_seq_one_letter_code
_entity_poly.pdbx_strand_id
1 'polypeptide(L)'
;MDHIPSLPKSYKGHPELLIWADLFTGYVIAKASASRTAQAIAESYEECVFRRFGASETIRHDREPGFMSDFFKAFNRILGQRQRATMAYRPQANGTAERMVQTMTRTLKMYVADEDQRDWDEYAERLTFAVNTAHDRIRGDTPFFLVHGWDPRTTLEATIVMGLPSPIL
;
A
#
# COMPACT_ATOMS: atom_id res chain seq x y z
N MET A 1 -4.15 -0.86 5.63
CA MET A 1 -4.05 0.49 5.09
C MET A 1 -2.99 1.22 5.88
N ASP A 2 -2.13 1.95 5.20
CA ASP A 2 -1.08 2.78 5.77
C ASP A 2 -1.08 4.15 5.07
N HIS A 3 -0.54 5.16 5.73
CA HIS A 3 -0.41 6.52 5.21
C HIS A 3 1.02 7.01 5.40
N ILE A 4 1.59 7.55 4.32
CA ILE A 4 2.87 8.24 4.35
C ILE A 4 2.60 9.73 4.25
N PRO A 5 2.50 10.44 5.39
CA PRO A 5 2.32 11.87 5.38
C PRO A 5 3.62 12.60 5.01
N SER A 6 3.47 13.80 4.48
CA SER A 6 4.50 14.85 4.44
C SER A 6 5.71 14.50 3.56
N LEU A 7 5.46 13.94 2.39
CA LEU A 7 6.44 13.82 1.33
C LEU A 7 6.70 15.19 0.67
N PRO A 8 7.89 15.42 0.09
CA PRO A 8 8.11 16.54 -0.82
C PRO A 8 7.03 16.54 -1.90
N LYS A 9 6.54 17.71 -2.31
CA LYS A 9 5.48 17.77 -3.33
C LYS A 9 5.96 17.15 -4.63
N SER A 10 5.23 16.18 -5.16
CA SER A 10 5.52 15.65 -6.50
C SER A 10 5.36 16.74 -7.57
N TYR A 11 5.73 16.47 -8.83
CA TYR A 11 5.43 17.37 -9.95
C TYR A 11 3.92 17.62 -10.10
N LYS A 12 3.08 16.65 -9.75
CA LYS A 12 1.61 16.79 -9.72
C LYS A 12 1.09 17.47 -8.45
N GLY A 13 1.97 17.82 -7.52
CA GLY A 13 1.63 18.56 -6.30
C GLY A 13 1.13 17.72 -5.14
N HIS A 14 1.22 16.39 -5.23
CA HIS A 14 0.83 15.49 -4.14
C HIS A 14 1.85 15.55 -3.00
N PRO A 15 1.45 15.75 -1.73
CA PRO A 15 2.35 15.67 -0.58
C PRO A 15 2.30 14.32 0.16
N GLU A 16 1.51 13.35 -0.30
CA GLU A 16 1.15 12.16 0.49
C GLU A 16 0.92 10.92 -0.35
N LEU A 17 1.15 9.76 0.27
CA LEU A 17 0.84 8.46 -0.31
C LEU A 17 -0.06 7.65 0.61
N LEU A 18 -1.13 7.09 0.06
CA LEU A 18 -1.99 6.09 0.68
C LEU A 18 -1.58 4.70 0.18
N ILE A 19 -1.49 3.73 1.08
CA ILE A 19 -1.17 2.34 0.74
C ILE A 19 -2.24 1.40 1.28
N TRP A 20 -2.75 0.51 0.42
CA TRP A 20 -3.57 -0.63 0.80
C TRP A 20 -2.84 -1.91 0.47
N ALA A 21 -2.86 -2.86 1.39
CA ALA A 21 -2.31 -4.18 1.16
C ALA A 21 -3.34 -5.22 1.59
N ASP A 22 -3.58 -6.18 0.71
CA ASP A 22 -4.32 -7.38 1.07
C ASP A 22 -3.43 -8.32 1.89
N LEU A 23 -3.91 -8.71 3.06
CA LEU A 23 -3.12 -9.55 3.98
C LEU A 23 -3.06 -11.00 3.50
N PHE A 24 -4.02 -11.44 2.69
CA PHE A 24 -4.05 -12.81 2.19
C PHE A 24 -3.06 -13.01 1.04
N THR A 25 -3.22 -12.25 -0.05
CA THR A 25 -2.39 -12.35 -1.27
C THR A 25 -1.10 -11.56 -1.19
N GLY A 26 -1.01 -10.56 -0.31
CA GLY A 26 0.12 -9.63 -0.28
C GLY A 26 0.04 -8.55 -1.35
N TYR A 27 -1.07 -8.45 -2.10
CA TYR A 27 -1.23 -7.48 -3.18
C TYR A 27 -1.30 -6.07 -2.61
N VAL A 28 -0.53 -5.16 -3.19
CA VAL A 28 -0.38 -3.78 -2.75
C VAL A 28 -0.95 -2.82 -3.77
N ILE A 29 -1.53 -1.73 -3.29
CA ILE A 29 -2.02 -0.60 -4.07
C ILE A 29 -1.49 0.64 -3.38
N ALA A 30 -0.81 1.51 -4.12
CA ALA A 30 -0.45 2.82 -3.65
C ALA A 30 -1.09 3.91 -4.50
N LYS A 31 -1.46 5.01 -3.85
CA LYS A 31 -2.03 6.19 -4.50
C LYS A 31 -1.47 7.45 -3.88
N ALA A 32 -0.92 8.32 -4.72
CA ALA A 32 -0.61 9.67 -4.33
C ALA A 32 -1.90 10.48 -4.11
N SER A 33 -1.95 11.28 -3.05
CA SER A 33 -3.09 12.10 -2.69
C SER A 33 -2.68 13.56 -2.49
N ALA A 34 -3.58 14.48 -2.86
CA ALA A 34 -3.44 15.91 -2.58
C ALA A 34 -4.05 16.33 -1.22
N SER A 35 -4.77 15.42 -0.55
CA SER A 35 -5.58 15.73 0.64
C SER A 35 -5.57 14.59 1.68
N ARG A 36 -5.51 14.98 2.97
CA ARG A 36 -5.66 14.11 4.16
C ARG A 36 -7.09 13.95 4.64
N THR A 37 -8.07 14.57 3.98
CA THR A 37 -9.43 14.51 4.49
C THR A 37 -9.94 13.08 4.47
N ALA A 38 -10.72 12.71 5.49
CA ALA A 38 -11.35 11.38 5.54
C ALA A 38 -12.17 11.08 4.28
N GLN A 39 -12.75 12.13 3.67
CA GLN A 39 -13.43 12.05 2.37
C GLN A 39 -12.48 11.69 1.23
N ALA A 40 -11.36 12.41 1.05
CA ALA A 40 -10.41 12.11 -0.02
C ALA A 40 -9.82 10.70 0.11
N ILE A 41 -9.61 10.25 1.34
CA ILE A 41 -9.20 8.88 1.66
C ILE A 41 -10.27 7.86 1.22
N ALA A 42 -11.54 8.09 1.57
CA ALA A 42 -12.63 7.19 1.22
C ALA A 42 -12.86 7.12 -0.29
N GLU A 43 -12.80 8.27 -0.98
CA GLU A 43 -12.85 8.35 -2.44
C GLU A 43 -11.69 7.59 -3.09
N SER A 44 -10.48 7.73 -2.53
CA SER A 44 -9.32 6.98 -3.03
C SER A 44 -9.44 5.48 -2.80
N TYR A 45 -9.98 5.05 -1.66
CA TYR A 45 -10.28 3.63 -1.41
C TYR A 45 -11.34 3.10 -2.38
N GLU A 46 -12.41 3.86 -2.58
CA GLU A 46 -13.49 3.49 -3.49
C GLU A 46 -12.93 3.30 -4.92
N GLU A 47 -12.18 4.28 -5.41
CA GLU A 47 -11.62 4.28 -6.75
C GLU A 47 -10.60 3.16 -6.96
N CYS A 48 -9.68 2.96 -6.02
CA CYS A 48 -8.52 2.10 -6.23
C CYS A 48 -8.70 0.67 -5.72
N VAL A 49 -9.52 0.47 -4.69
CA VAL A 49 -9.76 -0.83 -4.07
C VAL A 49 -11.14 -1.35 -4.42
N PHE A 50 -12.19 -0.60 -4.05
CA PHE A 50 -13.58 -1.10 -4.16
C PHE A 50 -13.99 -1.41 -5.60
N ARG A 51 -13.71 -0.51 -6.55
CA ARG A 51 -14.05 -0.74 -7.97
C ARG A 51 -13.34 -1.94 -8.60
N ARG A 52 -12.21 -2.38 -8.02
CA ARG A 52 -11.39 -3.48 -8.56
C ARG A 52 -11.67 -4.82 -7.86
N PHE A 53 -11.88 -4.79 -6.54
CA PHE A 53 -11.91 -5.99 -5.70
C PHE A 53 -13.17 -6.10 -4.84
N GLY A 54 -14.01 -5.07 -4.81
CA GLY A 54 -15.10 -4.94 -3.85
C GLY A 54 -14.61 -4.51 -2.46
N ALA A 55 -15.53 -4.54 -1.51
CA ALA A 55 -15.24 -4.19 -0.12
C ALA A 55 -14.56 -5.36 0.60
N SER A 56 -13.49 -5.07 1.36
CA SER A 56 -12.91 -6.07 2.25
C SER A 56 -13.79 -6.28 3.49
N GLU A 57 -13.77 -7.49 4.06
CA GLU A 57 -14.49 -7.77 5.31
C GLU A 57 -14.00 -6.90 6.49
N THR A 58 -12.71 -6.56 6.50
CA THR A 58 -12.10 -5.74 7.55
C THR A 58 -11.04 -4.83 6.96
N ILE A 59 -11.07 -3.55 7.35
CA ILE A 59 -9.98 -2.61 7.09
C ILE A 59 -9.19 -2.37 8.38
N ARG A 60 -7.88 -2.63 8.31
CA ARG A 60 -6.91 -2.31 9.38
C ARG A 60 -6.19 -1.02 9.00
N HIS A 61 -6.09 -0.10 9.94
CA HIS A 61 -5.37 1.16 9.78
C HIS A 61 -4.78 1.58 11.14
N ASP A 62 -3.87 2.55 11.12
CA ASP A 62 -3.32 3.14 12.34
C ASP A 62 -4.33 4.06 13.04
N ARG A 63 -3.92 4.85 14.03
CA ARG A 63 -4.85 5.76 14.73
C ARG A 63 -4.85 7.17 14.15
N GLU A 64 -4.52 7.34 12.86
CA GLU A 64 -4.57 8.66 12.24
C GLU A 64 -5.98 9.28 12.36
N PRO A 65 -6.10 10.58 12.70
CA PRO A 65 -7.40 11.25 12.86
C PRO A 65 -8.35 11.08 11.68
N GLY A 66 -7.84 11.06 10.44
CA GLY A 66 -8.65 10.86 9.24
C GLY A 66 -9.43 9.54 9.28
N PHE A 67 -8.78 8.45 9.66
CA PHE A 67 -9.41 7.13 9.75
C PHE A 67 -10.31 6.98 10.98
N MET A 68 -10.05 7.72 12.06
CA MET A 68 -10.86 7.68 13.27
C MET A 68 -12.12 8.56 13.20
N SER A 69 -12.28 9.34 12.13
CA SER A 69 -13.41 10.24 11.92
C SER A 69 -14.77 9.53 11.78
N ASP A 70 -15.85 10.21 12.15
CA ASP A 70 -17.20 9.67 11.99
C ASP A 70 -17.61 9.51 10.53
N PHE A 71 -17.04 10.33 9.65
CA PHE A 71 -17.16 10.15 8.21
C PHE A 71 -16.63 8.78 7.77
N PHE A 72 -15.40 8.44 8.17
CA PHE A 72 -14.78 7.18 7.77
C PHE A 72 -15.50 5.95 8.38
N LYS A 73 -15.99 6.08 9.62
CA LYS A 73 -16.86 5.05 10.23
C LYS A 73 -18.16 4.85 9.45
N ALA A 74 -18.80 5.94 9.02
CA ALA A 74 -20.03 5.89 8.24
C ALA A 74 -19.79 5.26 6.87
N PHE A 75 -18.68 5.62 6.21
CA PHE A 75 -18.23 5.01 4.95
C PHE A 75 -18.05 3.49 5.09
N ASN A 76 -17.30 3.04 6.11
CA ASN A 76 -17.10 1.60 6.37
C ASN A 76 -18.44 0.88 6.64
N ARG A 77 -19.37 1.51 7.36
CA ARG A 77 -20.71 0.95 7.59
C ARG A 77 -21.52 0.79 6.31
N ILE A 78 -21.45 1.76 5.39
CA ILE A 78 -22.12 1.69 4.08
C ILE A 78 -21.57 0.52 3.27
N LEU A 79 -20.25 0.32 3.29
CA LEU A 79 -19.58 -0.76 2.58
C LEU A 79 -19.64 -2.13 3.32
N GLY A 80 -20.27 -2.19 4.50
CA GLY A 80 -20.33 -3.42 5.31
C GLY A 80 -18.99 -3.86 5.89
N GLN A 81 -18.00 -2.96 5.97
CA GLN A 81 -16.64 -3.26 6.40
C GLN A 81 -16.47 -3.06 7.89
N ARG A 82 -15.76 -3.99 8.54
CA ARG A 82 -15.35 -3.82 9.94
C ARG A 82 -14.07 -2.99 10.00
N GLN A 83 -14.07 -1.99 10.87
CA GLN A 83 -12.89 -1.15 11.09
C GLN A 83 -12.10 -1.65 12.29
N ARG A 84 -10.78 -1.83 12.13
CA ARG A 84 -9.86 -2.19 13.23
C ARG A 84 -8.67 -1.23 13.28
N ALA A 85 -8.67 -0.36 14.28
CA ALA A 85 -7.51 0.46 14.60
C ALA A 85 -6.43 -0.40 15.27
N THR A 86 -5.23 -0.43 14.72
CA THR A 86 -4.10 -1.11 15.37
C THR A 86 -3.64 -0.32 16.60
N MET A 87 -3.28 -1.01 17.68
CA MET A 87 -2.53 -0.39 18.78
C MET A 87 -1.20 0.13 18.21
N ALA A 88 -0.70 1.26 18.73
CA ALA A 88 0.55 1.90 18.29
C ALA A 88 1.60 0.83 17.93
N TYR A 89 2.16 0.96 16.72
CA TYR A 89 3.07 0.02 16.05
C TYR A 89 3.81 -0.91 17.04
N ARG A 90 3.31 -2.14 17.18
CA ARG A 90 4.03 -3.22 17.85
C ARG A 90 4.61 -4.14 16.78
N PRO A 91 5.91 -4.06 16.49
CA PRO A 91 6.56 -5.00 15.59
C PRO A 91 6.71 -6.34 16.32
N GLN A 92 5.64 -7.11 16.38
CA GLN A 92 5.69 -8.49 16.82
C GLN A 92 5.00 -9.36 15.78
N ALA A 93 5.82 -10.15 15.10
CA ALA A 93 5.50 -11.35 14.33
C ALA A 93 4.43 -11.25 13.22
N ASN A 94 4.13 -10.07 12.69
CA ASN A 94 2.99 -9.90 11.80
C ASN A 94 3.32 -10.10 10.30
N GLY A 95 2.38 -10.77 9.64
CA GLY A 95 2.28 -11.20 8.24
C GLY A 95 3.21 -10.59 7.18
N THR A 96 3.61 -11.42 6.22
CA THR A 96 4.42 -11.04 5.05
C THR A 96 3.92 -9.79 4.32
N ALA A 97 2.61 -9.53 4.31
CA ALA A 97 2.06 -8.28 3.77
C ALA A 97 2.53 -7.02 4.52
N GLU A 98 2.65 -7.05 5.86
CA GLU A 98 3.12 -5.90 6.63
C GLU A 98 4.60 -5.61 6.34
N ARG A 99 5.43 -6.65 6.20
CA ARG A 99 6.83 -6.49 5.77
C ARG A 99 6.94 -5.93 4.35
N MET A 100 6.04 -6.33 3.46
CA MET A 100 6.00 -5.82 2.09
C MET A 100 5.67 -4.32 2.07
N VAL A 101 4.63 -3.91 2.80
CA VAL A 101 4.27 -2.49 2.96
C VAL A 101 5.43 -1.69 3.56
N GLN A 102 6.09 -2.20 4.60
CA GLN A 102 7.27 -1.54 5.19
C GLN A 102 8.43 -1.39 4.20
N THR A 103 8.70 -2.43 3.41
CA THR A 103 9.76 -2.40 2.39
C THR A 103 9.45 -1.38 1.31
N MET A 104 8.19 -1.33 0.86
CA MET A 104 7.72 -0.32 -0.10
C MET A 104 7.84 1.09 0.47
N THR A 105 7.33 1.32 1.69
CA THR A 105 7.42 2.60 2.40
C THR A 105 8.87 3.05 2.56
N ARG A 106 9.78 2.15 2.94
CA ARG A 106 11.22 2.45 3.08
C ARG A 106 11.85 2.81 1.73
N THR A 107 11.56 2.02 0.69
CA THR A 107 12.11 2.24 -0.65
C THR A 107 11.67 3.58 -1.21
N LEU A 108 10.39 3.93 -1.06
CA LEU A 108 9.89 5.24 -1.48
C LEU A 108 10.50 6.39 -0.66
N LYS A 109 10.63 6.23 0.66
CA LYS A 109 11.29 7.23 1.51
C LYS A 109 12.76 7.46 1.14
N MET A 110 13.45 6.43 0.64
CA MET A 110 14.82 6.58 0.13
C MET A 110 14.86 7.31 -1.21
N TYR A 111 13.90 7.04 -2.10
CA TYR A 111 13.76 7.74 -3.38
C TYR A 111 13.51 9.24 -3.16
N VAL A 112 12.50 9.59 -2.36
CA VAL A 112 12.13 10.99 -2.07
C VAL A 112 13.10 11.74 -1.15
N ALA A 113 14.18 11.11 -0.69
CA ALA A 113 15.20 11.78 0.12
C ALA A 113 16.03 12.77 -0.70
N ASP A 114 16.05 12.60 -2.02
CA ASP A 114 16.60 13.53 -2.98
C ASP A 114 15.50 14.52 -3.41
N GLU A 115 15.68 15.82 -3.15
CA GLU A 115 14.67 16.84 -3.44
C GLU A 115 14.38 16.99 -4.94
N ASP A 116 15.30 16.56 -5.81
CA ASP A 116 15.11 16.56 -7.25
C ASP A 116 14.20 15.40 -7.73
N GLN A 117 13.96 14.38 -6.89
CA GLN A 117 13.10 13.22 -7.20
C GLN A 117 11.62 13.52 -6.94
N ARG A 118 11.09 14.50 -7.67
CA ARG A 118 9.69 14.94 -7.60
C ARG A 118 8.73 14.13 -8.47
N ASP A 119 9.21 13.14 -9.21
CA ASP A 119 8.42 12.16 -9.97
C ASP A 119 8.02 10.93 -9.12
N TRP A 120 8.12 11.05 -7.80
CA TRP A 120 7.92 9.92 -6.89
C TRP A 120 6.53 9.31 -6.92
N ASP A 121 5.51 10.06 -7.36
CA ASP A 121 4.15 9.53 -7.49
C ASP A 121 4.05 8.50 -8.62
N GLU A 122 4.70 8.77 -9.76
CA GLU A 122 4.87 7.79 -10.83
C GLU A 122 5.80 6.64 -10.41
N TYR A 123 6.88 6.96 -9.69
CA TYR A 123 7.76 5.93 -9.14
C TYR A 123 7.03 4.99 -8.17
N ALA A 124 6.13 5.51 -7.34
CA ALA A 124 5.33 4.71 -6.41
C ALA A 124 4.41 3.72 -7.16
N GLU A 125 3.81 4.12 -8.28
CA GLU A 125 3.03 3.22 -9.14
C GLU A 125 3.91 2.11 -9.75
N ARG A 126 5.08 2.46 -10.28
CA ARG A 126 6.05 1.50 -10.83
C ARG A 126 6.54 0.51 -9.75
N LEU A 127 6.83 1.02 -8.56
CA LEU A 127 7.25 0.22 -7.41
C LEU A 127 6.13 -0.73 -6.96
N THR A 128 4.87 -0.28 -6.98
CA THR A 128 3.70 -1.11 -6.68
C THR A 128 3.62 -2.30 -7.63
N PHE A 129 3.79 -2.05 -8.94
CA PHE A 129 3.78 -3.10 -9.94
C PHE A 129 4.93 -4.10 -9.74
N ALA A 130 6.15 -3.61 -9.49
CA ALA A 130 7.30 -4.46 -9.20
C ALA A 130 7.08 -5.33 -7.95
N VAL A 131 6.49 -4.77 -6.89
CA VAL A 131 6.14 -5.51 -5.67
C VAL A 131 5.09 -6.60 -5.94
N ASN A 132 4.04 -6.27 -6.70
CA ASN A 132 2.97 -7.23 -6.99
C ASN A 132 3.40 -8.36 -7.92
N THR A 133 4.48 -8.19 -8.67
CA THR A 133 5.03 -9.18 -9.61
C THR A 133 6.30 -9.86 -9.09
N ALA A 134 6.81 -9.42 -7.94
CA ALA A 134 7.88 -10.09 -7.22
C ALA A 134 7.38 -11.39 -6.60
N HIS A 135 8.19 -12.45 -6.69
CA HIS A 135 7.85 -13.74 -6.09
C HIS A 135 7.89 -13.64 -4.56
N ASP A 136 6.76 -13.90 -3.92
CA ASP A 136 6.65 -13.97 -2.47
C ASP A 136 6.91 -15.41 -2.00
N ARG A 137 8.11 -15.65 -1.48
CA ARG A 137 8.54 -16.97 -0.99
C ARG A 137 7.63 -17.57 0.10
N ILE A 138 6.93 -16.74 0.86
CA ILE A 138 6.07 -17.23 1.96
C ILE A 138 4.71 -17.68 1.41
N ARG A 139 4.23 -17.01 0.35
CA ARG A 139 2.97 -17.38 -0.32
C ARG A 139 3.16 -18.39 -1.44
N GLY A 140 4.40 -18.58 -1.90
CA GLY A 140 4.76 -19.52 -2.95
C GLY A 140 4.46 -19.00 -4.37
N ASP A 141 4.04 -17.75 -4.51
CA ASP A 141 3.67 -17.15 -5.79
C ASP A 141 3.75 -15.62 -5.76
N THR A 142 3.45 -14.95 -6.88
CA THR A 142 3.35 -13.48 -6.97
C THR A 142 1.99 -13.00 -6.44
N PRO A 143 1.93 -11.86 -5.73
CA PRO A 143 0.65 -11.27 -5.34
C PRO A 143 -0.31 -11.05 -6.52
N PHE A 144 0.23 -10.69 -7.69
CA PHE A 144 -0.54 -10.53 -8.92
C PHE A 144 -1.23 -11.83 -9.33
N PHE A 145 -0.49 -12.94 -9.41
CA PHE A 145 -1.05 -14.25 -9.75
C PHE A 145 -2.12 -14.68 -8.73
N LEU A 146 -1.87 -14.49 -7.43
CA LEU A 146 -2.81 -14.88 -6.38
C LEU A 146 -4.14 -14.11 -6.43
N VAL A 147 -4.12 -12.87 -6.91
CA VAL A 147 -5.34 -12.06 -7.09
C VAL A 147 -6.04 -12.37 -8.40
N HIS A 148 -5.29 -12.57 -9.47
CA HIS A 148 -5.86 -12.58 -10.82
C HIS A 148 -5.96 -13.98 -11.47
N GLY A 149 -5.19 -14.96 -11.02
CA GLY A 149 -5.13 -16.32 -11.57
C GLY A 149 -4.28 -16.49 -12.84
N TRP A 150 -3.46 -15.48 -13.18
CA TRP A 150 -2.59 -15.45 -14.36
C TRP A 150 -1.43 -14.49 -14.12
N ASP A 151 -0.31 -14.74 -14.77
CA ASP A 151 0.87 -13.87 -14.70
C ASP A 151 0.73 -12.66 -15.62
N PRO A 152 1.25 -11.48 -15.21
CA PRO A 152 1.29 -10.33 -16.08
C PRO A 152 2.30 -10.58 -17.20
N ARG A 153 1.90 -10.29 -18.44
CA ARG A 153 2.82 -10.27 -19.58
C ARG A 153 3.59 -8.95 -19.55
N THR A 154 4.84 -9.01 -19.10
CA THR A 154 5.75 -7.87 -19.08
C THR A 154 6.70 -7.94 -20.29
N THR A 155 7.26 -6.81 -20.69
CA THR A 155 8.41 -6.77 -21.62
C THR A 155 9.76 -6.93 -20.90
N LEU A 156 9.76 -6.97 -19.55
CA LEU A 156 10.91 -7.19 -18.69
C LEU A 156 10.80 -8.56 -18.01
N GLU A 157 11.65 -9.53 -18.37
CA GLU A 157 11.82 -10.82 -17.68
C GLU A 157 12.60 -10.69 -16.35
N ALA A 158 12.21 -9.76 -15.48
CA ALA A 158 12.91 -9.56 -14.20
C ALA A 158 12.02 -9.95 -13.02
N THR A 159 12.07 -11.21 -12.60
CA THR A 159 11.57 -11.62 -11.28
C THR A 159 12.48 -11.01 -10.21
N ILE A 160 12.07 -9.88 -9.64
CA ILE A 160 12.73 -9.32 -8.45
C ILE A 160 12.36 -10.21 -7.26
N VAL A 161 13.34 -10.84 -6.63
CA VAL A 161 13.12 -11.62 -5.40
C VAL A 161 13.21 -10.68 -4.21
N MET A 162 12.05 -10.33 -3.63
CA MET A 162 11.99 -9.49 -2.43
C MET A 162 12.08 -10.36 -1.16
N GLY A 163 13.24 -10.36 -0.49
CA GLY A 163 13.39 -11.06 0.80
C GLY A 163 14.79 -11.58 1.13
N LEU A 164 15.83 -10.75 1.00
CA LEU A 164 17.15 -11.11 1.55
C LEU A 164 17.17 -10.90 3.07
N PRO A 165 17.55 -11.92 3.88
CA PRO A 165 18.04 -11.66 5.22
C PRO A 165 19.37 -10.90 5.12
N SER A 166 19.60 -9.94 6.02
CA SER A 166 20.87 -9.23 6.14
C SER A 166 22.04 -10.24 6.18
N PRO A 167 23.15 -10.01 5.45
CA PRO A 167 24.37 -10.76 5.70
C PRO A 167 24.84 -10.40 7.11
N ILE A 168 24.78 -11.37 8.01
CA ILE A 168 25.48 -11.30 9.29
C ILE A 168 26.97 -11.36 8.94
N LEU A 169 27.68 -10.26 9.17
CA LEU A 169 29.13 -10.25 9.35
C LEU A 169 29.46 -10.75 10.75
#